data_AF-A0A3C1KJ93-F1
#
_entry.id   AF-A0A3C1KJ93-F1
#
_cell.length_a   1.000
_cell.length_b   1.000
_cell.length_c   1.000
_cell.angle_alpha   90.00
_cell.angle_beta   90.00
_cell.angle_gamma   90.00
#
_symmetry.space_group_name_H-M   'P 1'
#
loop_
_entity.id
_entity.type
_entity.pdbx_description
1 polymer ?
#
loop_
_entity_poly.entity_id
_entity_poly.type
_entity_poly.pdbx_seq_one_letter_code
_entity_poly.pdbx_strand_id
1 'polypeptide(L)' 'SGFRFCRRAREQNKALLIINPGLTRADALATLKLSTPCETLLDAAITGTFTANT' A
#
# COMPACT_ATOMS: atom_id res chain seq x y z
N SER A 1 8.29 3.50 -13.70
CA SER A 1 8.36 3.81 -12.26
C SER A 1 6.95 3.85 -11.69
N GLY A 2 6.70 3.26 -10.52
CA GLY A 2 5.37 3.25 -9.88
C GLY A 2 4.83 4.63 -9.50
N PHE A 3 5.70 5.61 -9.24
CA PHE A 3 5.31 6.95 -8.76
C PHE A 3 4.32 7.68 -9.67
N ARG A 4 4.43 7.53 -11.01
CA ARG A 4 3.51 8.15 -11.97
C ARG A 4 2.08 7.57 -11.89
N PHE A 5 1.93 6.31 -11.51
CA PHE A 5 0.60 5.71 -11.29
C PHE A 5 -0.04 6.23 -10.00
N CYS A 6 0.76 6.40 -8.93
CA CYS A 6 0.30 7.00 -7.67
C CYS A 6 -0.23 8.43 -7.90
N ARG A 7 0.51 9.24 -8.66
CA ARG A 7 0.07 10.59 -9.06
C ARG A 7 -1.25 10.56 -9.83
N ARG A 8 -1.36 9.71 -10.85
CA ARG A 8 -2.60 9.60 -11.66
C ARG A 8 -3.79 9.09 -10.85
N ALA A 9 -3.58 8.19 -9.88
CA ALA A 9 -4.62 7.76 -8.96
C ALA A 9 -5.13 8.93 -8.11
N ARG A 10 -4.21 9.76 -7.58
CA ARG A 10 -4.57 10.97 -6.82
C ARG A 10 -5.32 12.00 -7.67
N GLU A 11 -4.87 12.24 -8.89
CA GLU A 11 -5.55 13.14 -9.86
C GLU A 11 -6.98 12.65 -10.17
N GLN A 12 -7.24 11.35 -10.06
CA GLN A 12 -8.56 10.73 -10.25
C GLN A 12 -9.35 10.57 -8.94
N ASN A 13 -8.88 11.11 -7.81
CA ASN A 13 -9.47 10.91 -6.48
C ASN A 13 -9.66 9.43 -6.08
N LYS A 14 -8.78 8.54 -6.55
CA LYS A 14 -8.81 7.13 -6.16
C LYS A 14 -8.06 6.92 -4.85
N ALA A 15 -8.58 6.04 -4.01
CA ALA A 15 -7.86 5.57 -2.83
C ALA A 15 -6.57 4.88 -3.26
N LEU A 16 -5.47 5.18 -2.55
CA LEU A 16 -4.14 4.67 -2.84
C LEU A 16 -3.58 3.97 -1.60
N LEU A 17 -3.39 2.66 -1.70
CA LEU A 17 -2.67 1.85 -0.70
C LEU A 17 -1.21 1.69 -1.12
N ILE A 18 -0.29 1.91 -0.19
CA ILE A 18 1.13 1.57 -0.33
C ILE A 18 1.49 0.51 0.70
N ILE A 19 2.12 -0.59 0.26
CA ILE A 19 2.67 -1.64 1.12
C ILE A 19 4.18 -1.64 0.91
N ASN A 20 4.92 -1.06 1.84
CA ASN A 20 6.38 -1.00 1.81
C ASN A 20 6.91 -0.57 3.18
N PRO A 21 7.86 -1.31 3.80
CA PRO A 21 8.47 -0.88 5.06
C PRO A 21 9.33 0.38 4.91
N GLY A 22 9.90 0.61 3.72
CA GLY A 22 10.74 1.77 3.44
C GLY A 22 9.96 3.06 3.13
N LEU A 23 10.68 4.18 3.12
CA LEU A 23 10.18 5.46 2.62
C LEU A 23 9.93 5.38 1.11
N THR A 24 8.82 5.94 0.63
CA THR A 24 8.57 6.07 -0.81
C THR A 24 8.28 7.51 -1.19
N ARG A 25 8.57 7.85 -2.44
CA ARG A 25 8.20 9.16 -3.00
C ARG A 25 6.69 9.41 -3.03
N ALA A 26 5.87 8.36 -2.94
CA ALA A 26 4.41 8.45 -2.99
C ALA A 26 3.75 8.49 -1.61
N ASP A 27 4.51 8.46 -0.51
CA ASP A 27 3.93 8.35 0.84
C ASP A 27 2.94 9.48 1.14
N ALA A 28 3.25 10.72 0.76
CA ALA A 28 2.35 11.86 0.92
C ALA A 28 1.08 11.80 0.03
N LEU A 29 1.07 10.93 -0.98
CA LEU A 29 -0.08 10.72 -1.87
C LEU A 29 -1.02 9.62 -1.36
N ALA A 30 -0.53 8.73 -0.51
CA ALA A 30 -1.24 7.55 -0.05
C ALA A 30 -2.46 7.90 0.80
N THR A 31 -3.52 7.11 0.63
CA THR A 31 -4.65 7.07 1.56
C THR A 31 -4.31 6.21 2.78
N LEU A 32 -3.60 5.10 2.54
CA LEU A 32 -3.13 4.20 3.58
C LEU A 32 -1.71 3.72 3.23
N LYS A 33 -0.82 3.72 4.22
CA LYS A 33 0.50 3.10 4.12
C LYS A 33 0.62 2.00 5.16
N LEU A 34 0.96 0.79 4.70
CA LEU A 34 1.27 -0.34 5.56
C LEU A 34 2.78 -0.59 5.52
N SER A 35 3.42 -0.44 6.68
CA SER A 35 4.86 -0.64 6.84
C SER A 35 5.18 -2.12 7.08
N THR A 36 4.76 -2.98 6.16
CA THR A 36 4.92 -4.43 6.22
C THR A 36 5.59 -4.90 4.92
N PRO A 37 6.42 -5.96 4.94
CA PRO A 37 6.86 -6.60 3.71
C PRO A 37 5.66 -6.98 2.84
N CYS A 38 5.73 -6.70 1.55
CA CYS A 38 4.59 -6.82 0.64
C CYS A 38 4.19 -8.29 0.45
N GLU A 39 5.18 -9.17 0.35
CA GLU A 39 5.04 -10.61 0.26
C GLU A 39 4.18 -11.17 1.40
N THR A 40 4.47 -10.78 2.65
CA THR A 40 3.73 -11.27 3.82
C THR A 40 2.25 -10.84 3.78
N LEU A 41 1.98 -9.61 3.37
CA LEU A 41 0.62 -9.09 3.34
C LEU A 41 -0.20 -9.67 2.18
N LEU A 42 0.43 -9.84 1.01
CA LEU A 42 -0.23 -10.43 -0.16
C LEU A 42 -0.54 -11.91 0.05
N ASP A 43 0.38 -12.66 0.66
CA ASP A 43 0.13 -14.06 1.03
C ASP A 43 -1.06 -14.18 1.96
N ALA A 44 -1.08 -13.38 3.04
CA ALA A 44 -2.19 -13.34 4.00
C ALA A 44 -3.53 -12.95 3.35
N ALA A 45 -3.51 -12.04 2.36
CA ALA A 45 -4.70 -11.61 1.65
C ALA A 45 -5.29 -12.70 0.74
N ILE A 46 -4.45 -13.50 0.11
CA ILE A 46 -4.89 -14.60 -0.76
C ILE A 46 -5.44 -15.76 0.08
N THR A 47 -4.84 -16.05 1.23
CA THR A 47 -5.29 -17.11 2.14
C THR A 47 -6.49 -16.70 2.99
N GLY A 48 -6.83 -15.40 3.03
CA GLY A 48 -7.88 -14.86 3.89
C GLY A 48 -7.53 -14.89 5.39
N THR A 49 -6.26 -15.14 5.72
CA THR A 49 -5.80 -15.25 7.11
C THR A 49 -5.26 -13.91 7.57
N PHE A 50 -6.12 -13.07 8.15
CA PHE A 50 -5.69 -11.85 8.81
C PHE A 50 -5.75 -12.04 10.32
N THR A 51 -4.61 -12.20 10.97
CA THR A 51 -4.54 -12.22 12.43
C THR A 51 -4.43 -10.78 12.92
N ALA A 52 -5.53 -10.23 13.43
CA ALA A 52 -5.48 -8.96 14.15
C ALA A 52 -4.83 -9.21 15.51
N ASN A 53 -3.61 -8.69 15.72
CA ASN A 53 -3.09 -8.57 17.07
C ASN A 53 -3.88 -7.47 17.77
N THR A 54 -4.69 -7.86 18.75
CA THR A 54 -5.35 -6.93 19.69
C THR A 54 -4.35 -6.55 20.78
#